data_AF-A0A0C7KPR9-F1
#
_entry.id   AF-A0A0C7KPR9-F1
#
_cell.length_a   1.000
_cell.length_b   1.000
_cell.length_c   1.000
_cell.angle_alpha   90.00
_cell.angle_beta   90.00
_cell.angle_gamma   90.00
#
_symmetry.space_group_name_H-M   'P 1'
#
loop_
_entity.id
_entity.type
_entity.pdbx_description
1 polymer ?
#
loop_
_entity_poly.entity_id
_entity_poly.type
_entity_poly.pdbx_seq_one_letter_code
_entity_poly.pdbx_strand_id
1 'polypeptide(L)'
;QRLFMGEEDTGLWKYGADPGARTERTSVDRTEGGNLTADVEGMSLWRGAGGTGYLVVSNQGEDDYAVYRREGTNEFVGKFHVVANEELGIDGASETDGLDVTSAALGPGLDHGLLVVQDGRNHMPESACNCAPTLITLVKVAG
;
A
#
# COMPACT_ATOMS: atom_id res chain seq x y z
N GLN A 1 -6.12 -1.65 20.44
CA GLN A 1 -6.07 -1.72 18.96
C GLN A 1 -4.63 -1.49 18.46
N ARG A 2 -4.32 -1.48 17.15
CA ARG A 2 -2.95 -1.27 16.63
C ARG A 2 -2.89 -0.09 15.66
N LEU A 3 -1.78 0.66 15.70
CA LEU A 3 -1.43 1.73 14.78
C LEU A 3 -0.14 1.34 14.05
N PHE A 4 -0.12 1.53 12.73
CA PHE A 4 1.07 1.38 11.89
C PHE A 4 1.52 2.76 11.43
N MET A 5 2.83 2.93 11.28
CA MET A 5 3.44 4.20 10.92
C MET A 5 4.72 3.94 10.12
N GLY A 6 4.85 4.63 8.99
CA GLY A 6 6.09 4.73 8.25
C GLY A 6 6.96 5.84 8.85
N GLU A 7 8.23 5.55 9.04
CA GLU A 7 9.28 6.56 9.18
C GLU A 7 10.06 6.46 7.87
N GLU A 8 9.84 7.40 6.96
CA GLU A 8 10.17 7.33 5.51
C GLU A 8 11.54 6.68 5.23
N ASP A 9 12.60 7.23 5.83
CA ASP A 9 13.98 6.76 5.65
C ASP A 9 14.37 5.52 6.46
N THR A 10 13.55 5.07 7.41
CA THR A 10 13.96 4.11 8.45
C THR A 10 13.18 2.80 8.42
N GLY A 11 11.86 2.83 8.23
CA GLY A 11 11.07 1.60 8.21
C GLY A 11 9.65 1.71 8.72
N LEU A 12 9.07 0.53 8.93
CA LEU A 12 7.68 0.34 9.31
C LEU A 12 7.55 -0.03 10.79
N TRP A 13 6.73 0.73 11.50
CA TRP A 13 6.56 0.62 12.94
C TRP A 13 5.14 0.25 13.34
N LYS A 14 5.02 -0.44 14.47
CA LYS A 14 3.75 -0.83 15.10
C LYS A 14 3.67 -0.31 16.54
N TYR A 15 2.56 0.34 16.84
CA TYR A 15 2.22 0.90 18.16
C TYR A 15 0.89 0.32 18.68
N GLY A 16 0.66 0.44 19.99
CA GLY A 16 -0.69 0.37 20.55
C GLY A 16 -1.49 1.62 20.13
N ALA A 17 -2.74 1.45 19.69
CA ALA A 17 -3.57 2.57 19.24
C ALA A 17 -4.56 3.09 20.29
N ASP A 18 -4.60 2.47 21.48
CA ASP A 18 -5.51 2.94 22.53
C ASP A 18 -4.96 4.26 23.12
N PRO A 19 -5.80 5.24 23.53
CA PRO A 19 -5.31 6.55 23.99
C PRO A 19 -4.37 6.50 25.20
N GLY A 20 -4.48 5.46 26.02
CA GLY A 20 -3.59 5.19 27.16
C GLY A 20 -2.44 4.23 26.84
N ALA A 21 -2.26 3.87 25.57
CA ALA A 21 -1.15 3.02 25.15
C ALA A 21 0.17 3.76 25.39
N ARG A 22 1.20 2.98 25.69
CA ARG A 22 2.55 3.51 25.82
C ARG A 22 3.14 3.79 24.44
N THR A 23 4.20 4.60 24.42
CA THR A 23 4.85 5.07 23.19
C THR A 23 5.91 4.10 22.66
N GLU A 24 6.10 2.92 23.26
CA GLU A 24 7.07 1.97 22.72
C GLU A 24 6.60 1.41 21.37
N ARG A 25 7.51 1.43 20.39
CA ARG A 25 7.28 0.91 19.04
C ARG A 25 7.90 -0.45 18.86
N THR A 26 7.24 -1.30 18.08
CA THR A 26 7.80 -2.56 17.57
C THR A 26 8.16 -2.38 16.10
N SER A 27 9.38 -2.74 15.70
CA SER A 27 9.75 -2.80 14.28
C SER A 27 8.98 -3.93 13.59
N VAL A 28 8.34 -3.61 12.46
CA VAL A 28 7.75 -4.59 11.56
C VAL A 28 8.73 -4.92 10.44
N ASP A 29 9.30 -3.89 9.82
CA ASP A 29 10.34 -4.00 8.79
C ASP A 29 11.20 -2.72 8.76
N ARG A 30 12.29 -2.74 7.98
CA ARG A 30 13.26 -1.63 7.86
C ARG A 30 13.64 -1.36 6.41
N THR A 31 14.08 -0.14 6.15
CA THR A 31 14.72 0.26 4.89
C THR A 31 16.15 -0.32 4.78
N GLU A 32 16.88 -0.37 5.90
CA GLU A 32 18.18 -1.03 5.95
C GLU A 32 18.06 -2.51 6.32
N GLY A 33 18.45 -3.39 5.40
CA GLY A 33 18.52 -4.83 5.62
C GLY A 33 17.16 -5.53 5.75
N GLY A 34 16.07 -4.81 5.45
CA GLY A 34 14.71 -5.33 5.40
C GLY A 34 14.18 -5.45 3.97
N ASN A 35 12.86 -5.44 3.82
CA ASN A 35 12.21 -5.51 2.51
C ASN A 35 11.76 -4.13 1.99
N LEU A 36 12.05 -3.05 2.69
CA LEU A 36 11.65 -1.70 2.27
C LEU A 36 12.84 -0.94 1.68
N THR A 37 12.55 0.00 0.80
CA THR A 37 13.46 1.02 0.27
C THR A 37 12.80 2.36 0.51
N ALA A 38 13.53 3.31 1.08
CA ALA A 38 13.00 4.63 1.36
C ALA A 38 12.49 5.30 0.06
N ASP A 39 11.31 5.91 0.04
CA ASP A 39 10.50 6.27 1.21
C ASP A 39 9.38 5.25 1.56
N VAL A 40 9.20 4.99 2.86
CA VAL A 40 8.06 4.22 3.40
C VAL A 40 6.85 5.13 3.54
N GLU A 41 5.95 5.05 2.58
CA GLU A 41 4.87 6.00 2.38
C GLU A 41 3.51 5.48 2.89
N GLY A 42 2.42 5.83 2.20
CA GLY A 42 1.05 5.48 2.55
C GLY A 42 0.84 4.00 2.77
N MET A 43 -0.06 3.68 3.69
CA MET A 43 -0.38 2.30 4.05
C MET A 43 -1.85 2.15 4.43
N SER A 44 -2.41 0.98 4.13
CA SER A 44 -3.77 0.65 4.51
C SER A 44 -3.94 -0.84 4.80
N LEU A 45 -5.03 -1.17 5.50
CA LEU A 45 -5.32 -2.50 6.01
C LEU A 45 -6.44 -3.17 5.21
N TRP A 46 -6.09 -4.22 4.47
CA TRP A 46 -7.10 -5.14 3.95
C TRP A 46 -7.55 -6.07 5.08
N ARG A 47 -8.86 -6.08 5.38
CA ARG A 47 -9.39 -6.74 6.58
C ARG A 47 -10.11 -8.04 6.23
N GLY A 48 -9.48 -9.15 6.57
CA GLY A 48 -10.05 -10.50 6.44
C GLY A 48 -10.91 -10.90 7.64
N ALA A 49 -11.54 -12.07 7.52
CA ALA A 49 -12.36 -12.66 8.57
C ALA A 49 -11.53 -13.05 9.80
N GLY A 50 -12.14 -12.99 10.99
CA GLY A 50 -11.49 -13.47 12.23
C GLY A 50 -10.26 -12.66 12.66
N GLY A 51 -10.08 -11.44 12.15
CA GLY A 51 -8.95 -10.59 12.50
C GLY A 51 -7.71 -10.78 11.61
N THR A 52 -7.76 -11.67 10.62
CA THR A 52 -6.70 -11.82 9.61
C THR A 52 -6.70 -10.65 8.62
N GLY A 53 -5.73 -10.66 7.73
CA GLY A 53 -5.71 -9.80 6.55
C GLY A 53 -4.30 -9.35 6.24
N TYR A 54 -4.21 -8.18 5.61
CA TYR A 54 -2.95 -7.64 5.13
C TYR A 54 -2.77 -6.17 5.49
N LEU A 55 -1.52 -5.79 5.73
CA LEU A 55 -1.04 -4.42 5.69
C LEU A 55 -0.34 -4.23 4.35
N VAL A 56 -0.84 -3.29 3.55
CA VAL A 56 -0.25 -2.90 2.26
C VAL A 56 0.46 -1.58 2.47
N VAL A 57 1.71 -1.49 2.06
CA VAL A 57 2.57 -0.32 2.26
C VAL A 57 3.13 0.11 0.90
N SER A 58 3.04 1.39 0.60
CA SER A 58 3.74 1.98 -0.53
C SER A 58 5.24 1.99 -0.22
N ASN A 59 6.00 1.28 -1.04
CA ASN A 59 7.46 1.22 -0.98
C ASN A 59 8.01 2.10 -2.10
N GLN A 60 7.89 3.41 -1.91
CA GLN A 60 8.00 4.41 -2.97
C GLN A 60 9.35 4.35 -3.68
N GLY A 61 10.43 4.10 -2.93
CA GLY A 61 11.78 4.02 -3.49
C GLY A 61 12.00 2.94 -4.55
N GLU A 62 11.11 1.96 -4.67
CA GLU A 62 11.17 0.90 -5.69
C GLU A 62 9.90 0.81 -6.55
N ASP A 63 8.99 1.79 -6.45
CA ASP A 63 7.71 1.77 -7.16
C ASP A 63 6.94 0.45 -6.97
N ASP A 64 6.98 -0.11 -5.76
CA ASP A 64 6.35 -1.37 -5.39
C ASP A 64 5.45 -1.24 -4.15
N TYR A 65 4.64 -2.28 -3.92
CA TYR A 65 3.76 -2.36 -2.76
C TYR A 65 4.13 -3.57 -1.91
N ALA A 66 4.69 -3.33 -0.73
CA ALA A 66 5.05 -4.37 0.22
C ALA A 66 3.81 -4.83 1.00
N VAL A 67 3.63 -6.14 1.10
CA VAL A 67 2.48 -6.77 1.75
C VAL A 67 2.94 -7.57 2.96
N TYR A 68 2.33 -7.29 4.10
CA TYR A 68 2.57 -7.97 5.37
C TYR A 68 1.27 -8.58 5.89
N ARG A 69 1.36 -9.65 6.68
CA ARG A 69 0.21 -10.14 7.45
C ARG A 69 -0.28 -9.06 8.40
N ARG A 70 -1.59 -8.94 8.58
CA ARG A 70 -2.18 -8.02 9.56
C ARG A 70 -2.02 -8.55 10.99
N GLU A 71 -2.09 -9.86 11.15
CA GLU A 71 -2.01 -10.57 12.42
C GLU A 71 -0.57 -10.80 12.90
N GLY A 72 -0.46 -11.21 14.18
CA GLY A 72 0.79 -11.68 14.77
C GLY A 72 1.91 -10.63 14.77
N THR A 73 3.08 -11.05 14.29
CA THR A 73 4.29 -10.23 14.17
C THR A 73 4.34 -9.42 12.87
N ASN A 74 3.31 -9.50 12.02
CA ASN A 74 3.25 -8.85 10.70
C ASN A 74 4.31 -9.40 9.73
N GLU A 75 4.35 -10.72 9.57
CA GLU A 75 5.27 -11.38 8.65
C GLU A 75 5.11 -10.86 7.22
N PHE A 76 6.23 -10.64 6.54
CA PHE A 76 6.27 -10.27 5.13
C PHE A 76 5.68 -11.38 4.26
N VAL A 77 4.82 -11.00 3.32
CA VAL A 77 4.13 -11.92 2.40
C VAL A 77 4.75 -11.84 1.00
N GLY A 78 5.06 -10.63 0.54
CA GLY A 78 5.60 -10.39 -0.79
C GLY A 78 5.45 -8.94 -1.23
N LYS A 79 5.81 -8.69 -2.49
CA LYS A 79 5.68 -7.39 -3.16
C LYS A 79 5.01 -7.57 -4.51
N PHE A 80 4.39 -6.51 -5.00
CA PHE A 80 3.93 -6.43 -6.38
C PHE A 80 4.11 -5.01 -6.91
N HIS A 81 4.19 -4.90 -8.23
CA HIS A 81 4.15 -3.63 -8.95
C HIS A 81 2.81 -3.49 -9.66
N VAL A 82 2.39 -2.25 -9.87
CA VAL A 82 1.29 -1.91 -10.77
C VAL A 82 1.90 -1.50 -12.10
N VAL A 83 1.77 -2.38 -13.09
CA VAL A 83 2.39 -2.21 -14.41
C VAL A 83 1.36 -1.74 -15.44
N ALA A 84 1.85 -1.13 -16.52
CA ALA A 84 1.01 -0.65 -17.60
C ALA A 84 0.18 -1.76 -18.26
N ASN A 85 -1.02 -1.40 -18.69
CA ASN A 85 -1.87 -2.19 -19.57
C ASN A 85 -2.01 -1.45 -20.91
N GLU A 86 -1.13 -1.76 -21.85
CA GLU A 86 -1.06 -1.11 -23.17
C GLU A 86 -2.34 -1.29 -23.98
N GLU A 87 -3.01 -2.45 -23.87
CA GLU A 87 -4.26 -2.73 -24.61
C GLU A 87 -5.39 -1.79 -24.19
N LEU A 88 -5.44 -1.44 -22.90
CA LEU A 88 -6.43 -0.51 -22.35
C LEU A 88 -5.94 0.94 -22.30
N GLY A 89 -4.69 1.21 -22.70
CA GLY A 89 -4.07 2.53 -22.64
C GLY A 89 -3.92 3.08 -21.21
N ILE A 90 -3.74 2.19 -20.22
CA ILE A 90 -3.55 2.53 -18.81
C ILE A 90 -2.06 2.38 -18.49
N ASP A 91 -1.44 3.38 -17.88
CA ASP A 91 -0.07 3.30 -17.40
C ASP A 91 0.06 2.51 -16.09
N GLY A 92 1.31 2.31 -15.65
CA GLY A 92 1.60 1.73 -14.34
C GLY A 92 1.35 2.75 -13.23
N ALA A 93 1.80 2.42 -12.02
CA ALA A 93 1.92 3.41 -10.96
C ALA A 93 3.37 3.46 -10.46
N SER A 94 3.84 4.67 -10.21
CA SER A 94 5.16 4.96 -9.67
C SER A 94 5.08 6.16 -8.72
N GLU A 95 6.09 6.34 -7.88
CA GLU A 95 6.16 7.42 -6.89
C GLU A 95 4.86 7.54 -6.06
N THR A 96 4.29 6.39 -5.66
CA THR A 96 3.07 6.38 -4.85
C THR A 96 3.37 6.92 -3.45
N ASP A 97 2.80 8.07 -3.10
CA ASP A 97 2.63 8.56 -1.73
C ASP A 97 1.46 7.81 -1.08
N GLY A 98 0.23 8.04 -1.56
CA GLY A 98 -0.99 7.60 -0.89
C GLY A 98 -1.60 6.33 -1.48
N LEU A 99 -2.09 5.43 -0.62
CA LEU A 99 -2.94 4.30 -1.01
C LEU A 99 -4.07 4.03 -0.01
N ASP A 100 -5.13 3.38 -0.48
CA ASP A 100 -6.16 2.80 0.39
C ASP A 100 -6.67 1.46 -0.16
N VAL A 101 -7.09 0.57 0.73
CA VAL A 101 -7.59 -0.76 0.35
C VAL A 101 -8.83 -1.14 1.15
N THR A 102 -9.82 -1.68 0.43
CA THR A 102 -11.02 -2.27 1.03
C THR A 102 -11.12 -3.75 0.67
N SER A 103 -11.63 -4.53 1.63
CA SER A 103 -12.03 -5.94 1.42
C SER A 103 -13.53 -6.10 1.16
N ALA A 104 -14.30 -5.00 1.17
CA ALA A 104 -15.73 -5.04 0.91
C ALA A 104 -15.99 -5.30 -0.57
N ALA A 105 -16.92 -6.20 -0.88
CA ALA A 105 -17.36 -6.43 -2.26
C ALA A 105 -18.01 -5.16 -2.83
N LEU A 106 -17.55 -4.72 -4.01
CA LEU A 106 -18.04 -3.51 -4.68
C LEU A 106 -18.88 -3.83 -5.93
N GLY A 107 -19.28 -5.09 -6.09
CA GLY A 107 -20.06 -5.57 -7.23
C GLY A 107 -19.25 -6.49 -8.15
N PRO A 108 -19.88 -6.97 -9.26
CA PRO A 108 -19.28 -7.94 -10.16
C PRO A 108 -17.91 -7.49 -10.67
N GLY A 109 -16.89 -8.32 -10.47
CA GLY A 109 -15.51 -8.00 -10.88
C GLY A 109 -14.67 -7.38 -9.76
N LEU A 110 -15.29 -6.86 -8.69
CA LEU A 110 -14.63 -6.33 -7.49
C LEU A 110 -15.15 -7.03 -6.22
N ASP A 111 -15.41 -8.33 -6.33
CA ASP A 111 -16.03 -9.16 -5.28
C ASP A 111 -15.14 -9.29 -4.02
N HIS A 112 -13.83 -9.06 -4.18
CA HIS A 112 -12.83 -9.11 -3.10
C HIS A 112 -12.34 -7.72 -2.67
N GLY A 113 -13.02 -6.68 -3.16
CA GLY A 113 -12.70 -5.29 -2.90
C GLY A 113 -11.73 -4.67 -3.91
N LEU A 114 -11.04 -3.64 -3.47
CA LEU A 114 -10.34 -2.70 -4.33
C LEU A 114 -9.17 -2.08 -3.58
N LEU A 115 -8.01 -2.03 -4.24
CA LEU A 115 -6.88 -1.21 -3.86
C LEU A 115 -6.84 0.01 -4.80
N VAL A 116 -6.67 1.18 -4.20
CA VAL A 116 -6.48 2.47 -4.86
C VAL A 116 -5.07 2.93 -4.52
N VAL A 117 -4.28 3.27 -5.53
CA VAL A 117 -2.94 3.84 -5.37
C VAL A 117 -2.86 5.15 -6.15
N GLN A 118 -2.16 6.14 -5.60
CA GLN A 118 -1.79 7.32 -6.35
C GLN A 118 -0.60 7.01 -7.27
N ASP A 119 -0.65 7.50 -8.50
CA ASP A 119 0.50 7.53 -9.39
C ASP A 119 1.08 8.96 -9.46
N GLY A 120 2.36 9.09 -9.14
CA GLY A 120 3.12 10.34 -9.17
C GLY A 120 3.57 10.71 -10.58
N ARG A 121 3.66 9.74 -11.49
CA ARG A 121 4.10 9.96 -12.88
C ARG A 121 3.07 9.44 -13.88
N ASN A 122 1.93 10.11 -13.93
CA ASN A 122 0.89 9.82 -14.90
C ASN A 122 1.30 10.29 -16.31
N HIS A 123 1.56 9.34 -17.19
CA HIS A 123 2.04 9.57 -18.55
C HIS A 123 0.96 9.30 -19.62
N MET A 124 -0.20 8.73 -19.25
CA MET A 124 -1.23 8.33 -20.22
C MET A 124 -2.65 8.81 -19.86
N PRO A 125 -3.45 9.25 -20.87
CA PRO A 125 -3.07 9.49 -22.26
C PRO A 125 -2.26 10.78 -22.44
N GLU A 126 -1.33 10.79 -23.41
CA GLU A 126 -0.41 11.91 -23.71
C GLU A 126 -1.06 13.31 -23.80
N SER A 127 -2.36 13.38 -24.10
CA SER A 127 -3.12 14.64 -24.25
C SER A 127 -3.55 15.31 -22.93
N ALA A 128 -3.27 14.70 -21.78
CA ALA A 128 -3.65 15.20 -20.46
C ALA A 128 -2.45 15.47 -19.54
N CYS A 129 -1.28 15.84 -20.09
CA CYS A 129 -0.15 16.29 -19.27
C CYS A 129 -0.45 17.66 -18.65
N ASN A 130 -1.22 17.65 -17.56
CA ASN A 130 -1.26 18.69 -16.55
C ASN A 130 -0.47 18.16 -15.36
N CYS A 131 0.58 18.85 -14.95
CA CYS A 131 1.20 18.61 -13.64
C CYS A 131 0.09 18.70 -12.56
N ALA A 132 -0.32 17.54 -12.04
CA ALA A 132 -1.43 17.24 -11.10
C ALA A 132 -2.88 17.35 -11.66
N PRO A 133 -3.78 16.39 -11.35
CA PRO A 133 -3.78 15.51 -10.17
C PRO A 133 -3.48 14.03 -10.50
N THR A 134 -2.73 13.39 -9.61
CA THR A 134 -2.82 11.98 -9.20
C THR A 134 -3.87 11.16 -9.95
N LEU A 135 -3.44 10.21 -10.79
CA LEU A 135 -4.33 9.15 -11.24
C LEU A 135 -4.49 8.14 -10.11
N ILE A 136 -5.74 7.72 -9.87
CA ILE A 136 -6.05 6.61 -8.98
C ILE A 136 -6.01 5.34 -9.82
N THR A 137 -5.00 4.50 -9.61
CA THR A 137 -4.97 3.19 -10.25
C THR A 137 -5.76 2.19 -9.41
N LEU A 138 -6.76 1.57 -10.05
CA LEU A 138 -7.63 0.57 -9.45
C LEU A 138 -7.04 -0.81 -9.62
N VAL A 139 -6.56 -1.39 -8.53
CA VAL A 139 -6.03 -2.75 -8.49
C VAL A 139 -7.08 -3.67 -7.89
N LYS A 140 -7.49 -4.68 -8.66
CA LYS A 140 -8.34 -5.74 -8.14
C LYS A 140 -7.54 -6.54 -7.11
N VAL A 141 -8.07 -6.61 -5.88
CA VAL A 141 -7.49 -7.48 -4.87
C VAL A 141 -7.82 -8.93 -5.23
N ALA A 142 -6.79 -9.78 -5.30
CA ALA A 142 -6.96 -11.22 -5.45
C ALA A 142 -7.37 -11.83 -4.09
N GLY A 143 -8.37 -12.73 -4.11
CA GLY A 143 -8.84 -13.46 -2.93
C GLY A 143 -7.99 -14.69 -2.60
#